data_AF-A0A2G8RMV9-F1
#
_entry.id   AF-A0A2G8RMV9-F1
#
_cell.length_a   1.000
_cell.length_b   1.000
_cell.length_c   1.000
_cell.angle_alpha   90.00
_cell.angle_beta   90.00
_cell.angle_gamma   90.00
#
_symmetry.space_group_name_H-M   'P 1'
#
loop_
_entity.id
_entity.type
_entity.pdbx_description
1 polymer ?
#
loop_
_entity_poly.entity_id
_entity_poly.type
_entity_poly.pdbx_seq_one_letter_code
_entity_poly.pdbx_strand_id
1 'polypeptide(L)'
;MVQGQTKGLSKGKSPNAASRHAQKAAAAPKKGKRYVAPKKTAAVKQAALHKGLSAKISKSIEQQVAAAASSGKLTIMKNVALEGTSAEKSKATKAKKP
;
A
#
# COMPACT_ATOMS: atom_id res chain seq x y z
N MET A 1 -64.97 -29.26 4.34
CA MET A 1 -63.81 -28.38 4.56
C MET A 1 -62.69 -28.78 3.60
N VAL A 2 -62.45 -28.03 2.52
CA VAL A 2 -61.23 -28.21 1.69
C VAL A 2 -60.69 -26.82 1.37
N GLN A 3 -59.64 -26.41 2.08
CA GLN A 3 -58.98 -25.14 1.88
C GLN A 3 -57.87 -25.37 0.85
N GLY A 4 -58.15 -25.01 -0.40
CA GLY A 4 -57.22 -25.14 -1.52
C GLY A 4 -55.94 -24.36 -1.28
N GLN A 5 -54.80 -25.02 -1.47
CA GLN A 5 -53.50 -24.37 -1.62
C GLN A 5 -53.51 -23.60 -2.93
N THR A 6 -53.60 -22.27 -2.87
CA THR A 6 -53.48 -21.42 -4.05
C THR A 6 -52.02 -21.41 -4.51
N LYS A 7 -51.80 -22.07 -5.65
CA LYS A 7 -50.55 -22.03 -6.42
C LYS A 7 -50.25 -20.59 -6.80
N GLY A 8 -49.34 -19.95 -6.06
CA GLY A 8 -48.95 -18.56 -6.27
C GLY A 8 -48.59 -17.80 -4.99
N LEU A 9 -48.94 -18.30 -3.81
CA LEU A 9 -48.47 -17.69 -2.55
C LEU A 9 -47.00 -18.08 -2.31
N SER A 10 -46.08 -17.27 -2.85
CA SER A 10 -44.69 -17.22 -2.39
C SER A 10 -44.69 -16.82 -0.92
N LYS A 11 -44.78 -17.83 -0.06
CA LYS A 11 -44.80 -17.69 1.39
C LYS A 11 -43.44 -17.19 1.84
N GLY A 12 -43.39 -15.93 2.25
CA GLY A 12 -42.39 -15.42 3.17
C GLY A 12 -41.06 -14.98 2.56
N LYS A 13 -40.98 -13.71 2.15
CA LYS A 13 -39.92 -12.79 2.57
C LYS A 13 -40.31 -11.37 2.20
N SER A 14 -40.29 -10.48 3.19
CA SER A 14 -40.36 -9.03 2.99
C SER A 14 -39.55 -8.63 1.74
N PRO A 15 -40.07 -7.74 0.88
CA PRO A 15 -39.38 -7.32 -0.35
C PRO A 15 -37.95 -6.79 -0.06
N ASN A 16 -37.70 -6.37 1.17
CA ASN A 16 -36.42 -5.85 1.64
C ASN A 16 -35.41 -6.92 2.11
N ALA A 17 -35.85 -8.16 2.34
CA ALA A 17 -34.99 -9.28 2.74
C ALA A 17 -34.38 -9.99 1.52
N ALA A 18 -35.15 -10.17 0.44
CA ALA A 18 -34.65 -10.77 -0.80
C ALA A 18 -33.57 -9.91 -1.49
N SER A 19 -33.76 -8.57 -1.48
CA SER A 19 -32.81 -7.62 -2.05
C SER A 19 -31.43 -7.66 -1.37
N ARG A 20 -31.39 -7.67 -0.03
CA ARG A 20 -30.13 -7.74 0.73
C ARG A 20 -29.35 -9.03 0.49
N HIS A 21 -30.05 -10.17 0.37
CA HIS A 21 -29.40 -11.44 0.05
C HIS A 21 -28.88 -11.48 -1.40
N ALA A 22 -29.62 -10.88 -2.34
CA ALA A 22 -29.18 -10.77 -3.74
C ALA A 22 -27.92 -9.88 -3.89
N GLN A 23 -27.88 -8.75 -3.17
CA GLN A 23 -26.71 -7.86 -3.16
C GLN A 23 -25.46 -8.55 -2.57
N LYS A 24 -25.63 -9.32 -1.48
CA LYS A 24 -24.52 -10.07 -0.86
C LYS A 24 -24.02 -11.20 -1.77
N ALA A 25 -24.91 -11.86 -2.51
CA ALA A 25 -24.56 -12.89 -3.47
C ALA A 25 -23.86 -12.33 -4.72
N ALA A 26 -24.24 -11.13 -5.18
CA ALA A 26 -23.59 -10.44 -6.30
C ALA A 26 -22.17 -9.92 -5.94
N ALA A 27 -21.92 -9.63 -4.67
CA ALA A 27 -20.60 -9.23 -4.17
C ALA A 27 -19.62 -10.42 -4.01
N ALA A 28 -20.13 -11.65 -3.99
CA ALA A 28 -19.30 -12.85 -3.93
C ALA A 28 -18.89 -13.28 -5.35
N PRO A 29 -17.62 -13.67 -5.56
CA PRO A 29 -17.22 -14.16 -6.87
C PRO A 29 -17.89 -15.52 -7.14
N LYS A 30 -18.34 -15.73 -8.39
CA LYS A 30 -19.00 -16.98 -8.82
C LYS A 30 -18.07 -18.18 -8.60
N LYS A 31 -18.65 -19.35 -8.29
CA LYS A 31 -17.89 -20.62 -8.14
C LYS A 31 -16.95 -20.81 -9.35
N GLY A 32 -15.65 -20.97 -9.07
CA GLY A 32 -14.59 -21.07 -10.10
C GLY A 32 -13.83 -19.76 -10.37
N LYS A 33 -14.37 -18.59 -10.01
CA LYS A 33 -13.62 -17.33 -10.00
C LYS A 33 -13.17 -17.06 -8.56
N ARG A 34 -11.87 -17.18 -8.30
CA ARG A 34 -11.27 -16.86 -6.98
C ARG A 34 -10.76 -15.44 -6.87
N TYR A 35 -10.75 -14.70 -7.98
CA TYR A 35 -10.19 -13.36 -8.04
C TYR A 35 -11.29 -12.30 -7.94
N VAL A 36 -11.21 -11.47 -6.89
CA VAL A 36 -12.03 -10.27 -6.72
C VAL A 36 -11.17 -9.07 -7.12
N ALA A 37 -11.68 -8.23 -8.02
CA ALA A 37 -10.97 -7.02 -8.42
C ALA A 37 -10.68 -6.12 -7.19
N PRO A 38 -9.58 -5.37 -7.18
CA PRO A 38 -9.22 -4.56 -6.03
C PRO A 38 -10.35 -3.61 -5.63
N LYS A 39 -10.77 -3.68 -4.37
CA LYS A 39 -11.87 -2.87 -3.83
C LYS A 39 -11.61 -1.35 -3.95
N LYS A 40 -10.33 -0.96 -4.04
CA LYS A 40 -9.87 0.43 -4.19
C LYS A 40 -8.97 0.58 -5.42
N THR A 41 -9.58 0.56 -6.60
CA THR A 41 -8.87 0.63 -7.90
C THR A 41 -8.00 1.89 -8.02
N ALA A 42 -8.46 3.04 -7.52
CA ALA A 42 -7.70 4.29 -7.52
C ALA A 42 -6.41 4.19 -6.69
N ALA A 43 -6.49 3.59 -5.49
CA ALA A 43 -5.32 3.39 -4.63
C ALA A 43 -4.29 2.44 -5.27
N VAL A 44 -4.76 1.39 -5.96
CA VAL A 44 -3.86 0.49 -6.69
C VAL A 44 -3.16 1.21 -7.85
N LYS A 45 -3.87 2.05 -8.60
CA LYS A 45 -3.26 2.88 -9.67
C LYS A 45 -2.21 3.83 -9.10
N GLN A 46 -2.51 4.51 -8.00
CA GLN A 46 -1.57 5.41 -7.34
C GLN A 46 -0.32 4.67 -6.86
N ALA A 47 -0.48 3.49 -6.24
CA ALA A 47 0.66 2.68 -5.79
C ALA A 47 1.53 2.21 -6.97
N ALA A 48 0.92 1.81 -8.09
CA ALA A 48 1.64 1.42 -9.30
C ALA A 48 2.44 2.59 -9.90
N LEU A 49 1.83 3.78 -9.98
CA LEU A 49 2.50 5.00 -10.43
C LEU A 49 3.66 5.37 -9.51
N HIS A 50 3.43 5.37 -8.19
CA HIS A 50 4.46 5.66 -7.20
C HIS A 50 5.65 4.71 -7.36
N LYS A 51 5.42 3.39 -7.46
CA LYS A 51 6.48 2.40 -7.69
C LYS A 51 7.27 2.68 -8.97
N GLY A 52 6.58 3.02 -10.05
CA GLY A 52 7.22 3.35 -11.33
C GLY A 52 8.07 4.61 -11.26
N LEU A 53 7.58 5.65 -10.57
CA LEU A 53 8.31 6.91 -10.39
C LEU A 53 9.52 6.74 -9.47
N SER A 54 9.37 6.04 -8.33
CA SER A 54 10.49 5.77 -7.43
C SER A 54 11.63 5.05 -8.13
N ALA A 55 11.33 4.01 -8.94
CA ALA A 55 12.35 3.28 -9.69
C ALA A 55 13.08 4.17 -10.71
N LYS A 56 12.36 5.06 -11.41
CA LYS A 56 12.95 6.01 -12.36
C LYS A 56 13.84 7.04 -11.67
N ILE A 57 13.40 7.56 -10.53
CA ILE A 57 14.15 8.54 -9.75
C ILE A 57 15.45 7.90 -9.25
N SER A 58 15.40 6.71 -8.65
CA SER A 58 16.60 6.00 -8.20
C SER A 58 17.58 5.76 -9.35
N LYS A 59 17.10 5.26 -10.49
CA LYS A 59 17.94 5.06 -11.68
C LYS A 59 18.57 6.36 -12.19
N SER A 60 17.82 7.45 -12.21
CA SER A 60 18.33 8.76 -12.63
C SER A 60 19.39 9.30 -11.66
N ILE A 61 19.17 9.15 -10.35
CA ILE A 61 20.15 9.55 -9.33
C ILE A 61 21.43 8.74 -9.48
N GLU A 62 21.32 7.43 -9.66
CA GLU A 62 22.48 6.56 -9.88
C GLU A 62 23.28 6.98 -11.12
N GLN A 63 22.61 7.30 -12.22
CA GLN A 63 23.26 7.80 -13.44
C GLN A 63 23.96 9.14 -13.21
N GLN A 64 23.30 10.08 -12.52
CA GLN A 64 23.89 11.38 -12.20
C GLN A 64 25.09 11.25 -11.26
N VAL A 65 25.00 10.38 -10.25
CA VAL A 65 26.11 10.08 -9.32
C VAL A 65 27.25 9.41 -10.07
N ALA A 66 26.98 8.44 -10.95
CA ALA A 66 28.00 7.78 -11.75
C ALA A 66 28.73 8.75 -12.69
N ALA A 67 28.00 9.66 -13.36
CA ALA A 67 28.60 10.70 -14.20
C ALA A 67 29.47 11.66 -13.38
N ALA A 68 28.97 12.12 -12.22
CA ALA A 68 29.73 13.00 -11.34
C ALA A 68 30.99 12.31 -10.77
N ALA A 69 30.89 11.04 -10.36
CA ALA A 69 32.01 10.22 -9.91
C ALA A 69 33.03 9.96 -11.03
N SER A 70 32.57 9.78 -12.27
CA SER A 70 33.43 9.59 -13.43
C SER A 70 34.20 10.85 -13.79
N SER A 71 33.64 12.03 -13.52
CA SER A 71 34.32 13.31 -13.77
C SER A 71 35.28 13.74 -12.66
N GLY A 72 35.27 13.10 -11.49
CA GLY A 72 36.17 13.43 -10.37
C GLY A 72 35.75 12.88 -9.01
N LYS A 73 36.58 13.11 -7.98
CA LYS A 73 36.35 12.63 -6.61
C LYS A 73 35.12 13.30 -5.98
N LEU A 74 34.06 12.52 -5.75
CA LEU A 74 32.89 12.98 -5.00
C LEU A 74 33.27 13.23 -3.52
N THR A 75 33.14 14.46 -3.06
CA THR A 75 33.30 14.82 -1.65
C THR A 75 32.04 14.37 -0.90
N ILE A 76 32.16 13.34 -0.05
CA ILE A 76 31.11 12.96 0.90
C ILE A 76 31.02 14.09 1.95
N MET A 77 30.09 15.03 1.75
CA MET A 77 29.77 16.00 2.78
C MET A 77 29.13 15.23 3.94
N LYS A 78 29.89 15.08 5.03
CA LYS A 78 29.43 14.45 6.26
C LYS A 78 28.21 15.24 6.74
N ASN A 79 27.10 14.53 6.97
CA ASN A 79 25.82 15.18 7.27
C ASN A 79 25.98 16.24 8.36
N VAL A 80 25.61 17.49 8.07
CA VAL A 80 25.31 18.50 9.10
C VAL A 80 24.21 18.04 10.08
N ALA A 81 23.49 16.94 9.76
CA ALA A 81 22.53 16.28 10.63
C ALA A 81 23.12 15.17 11.56
N LEU A 82 24.37 14.72 11.34
CA LEU A 82 25.05 13.75 12.22
C LEU A 82 25.97 14.41 13.27
N GLU A 83 26.28 15.69 13.10
CA GLU A 83 27.12 16.48 14.02
C GLU A 83 26.46 16.75 15.40
N GLY A 84 25.23 16.30 15.64
CA GLY A 84 24.57 16.44 16.95
C GLY A 84 24.91 15.33 17.96
N THR A 85 25.45 14.18 17.54
CA THR A 85 25.53 12.99 18.43
C THR A 85 26.92 12.39 18.60
N SER A 86 27.92 12.84 17.83
CA SER A 86 29.28 12.27 17.88
C SER A 86 30.30 13.13 18.64
N ALA A 87 30.03 14.42 18.86
CA ALA A 87 30.96 15.32 19.55
C ALA A 87 30.93 15.19 21.09
N GLU A 88 29.81 14.71 21.67
CA GLU A 88 29.67 14.59 23.13
C GLU A 88 30.44 13.39 23.70
N LYS A 89 30.46 12.25 22.98
CA LYS A 89 31.09 11.01 23.47
C LYS A 89 32.62 11.05 23.48
N SER A 90 33.24 11.90 22.67
CA SER A 90 34.71 12.04 22.62
C SER A 90 35.27 12.98 23.70
N LYS A 91 34.43 13.85 24.28
CA LYS A 91 34.84 14.74 25.37
C LYS A 91 34.74 14.07 26.74
N ALA A 92 33.77 13.17 26.93
CA ALA A 92 33.57 12.45 28.19
C ALA A 92 34.67 11.42 28.50
N THR A 93 35.31 10.82 27.50
CA THR A 93 36.36 9.80 27.68
C THR A 93 37.75 10.39 27.92
N LYS A 94 38.01 11.65 27.52
CA LYS A 94 39.28 12.35 27.80
C LYS A 94 39.36 12.96 29.19
N ALA A 95 38.22 13.21 29.86
CA ALA A 95 38.17 13.80 31.20
C ALA A 95 38.30 12.79 32.34
N LYS A 96 38.30 11.48 32.04
CA LYS A 96 38.35 10.40 33.05
C LYS A 96 39.53 9.46 32.80
N LYS A 97 40.74 9.99 32.91
CA LYS A 97 41.94 9.17 33.12
C LYS A 97 42.65 9.68 34.38
N PRO A 98 42.85 8.84 35.42
CA PRO A 98 43.71 9.18 36.55
C PRO A 98 45.17 9.30 36.12
#